data_AF-A0A1F6DRW4-F1
#
_entry.id   AF-A0A1F6DRW4-F1
#
_cell.length_a   1.000
_cell.length_b   1.000
_cell.length_c   1.000
_cell.angle_alpha   90.00
_cell.angle_beta   90.00
_cell.angle_gamma   90.00
#
_symmetry.space_group_name_H-M   'P 1'
#
loop_
_entity.id
_entity.type
_entity.pdbx_description
1 polymer ?
#
loop_
_entity_poly.entity_id
_entity_poly.type
_entity_poly.pdbx_seq_one_letter_code
_entity_poly.pdbx_strand_id
1 'polypeptide(L)'
;MQLHTLSPRTKNKKNPPVGRGGKRGKTSGRGGKGQTARAGHKIRPEVRDLIKKLPKRRGHGKNRARTVRTNRIPVSAVNLSALEAAYQAGETVSPATLLAKGLVRRAKGRAPSVKILGTNALSKDFVITGCMLSASARAALIAAGGTIHSEQFIPSEIEGSRTSHA
;
A
#
# COMPACT_ATOMS: atom_id res chain seq x y z
N MET A 1 -33.55 -22.45 12.50
CA MET A 1 -32.21 -22.94 12.91
C MET A 1 -32.21 -23.06 14.43
N GLN A 2 -32.08 -24.27 14.97
CA GLN A 2 -32.02 -24.50 16.42
C GLN A 2 -30.55 -24.62 16.83
N LEU A 3 -30.21 -24.26 18.08
CA LEU A 3 -28.81 -24.20 18.54
C LEU A 3 -28.04 -25.52 18.35
N HIS A 4 -28.70 -26.66 18.48
CA HIS A 4 -28.09 -27.98 18.31
C HIS A 4 -27.81 -28.38 16.84
N THR A 5 -28.29 -27.59 15.87
CA THR A 5 -28.09 -27.83 14.44
C THR A 5 -26.92 -27.04 13.86
N LEU A 6 -26.28 -26.17 14.66
CA LEU A 6 -25.15 -25.36 14.21
C LEU A 6 -23.85 -26.17 14.26
N SER A 7 -23.24 -26.39 13.10
CA SER A 7 -21.90 -27.00 12.99
C SER A 7 -20.91 -26.02 12.35
N PRO A 8 -19.63 -25.98 12.78
CA PRO A 8 -18.63 -25.10 12.19
C PRO A 8 -18.28 -25.55 10.76
N ARG A 9 -18.16 -24.58 9.84
CA ARG A 9 -17.76 -24.83 8.44
C ARG A 9 -16.32 -25.37 8.31
N THR A 10 -15.44 -25.06 9.26
CA THR A 10 -14.04 -25.49 9.27
C THR A 10 -13.74 -26.33 10.50
N LYS A 11 -12.84 -27.31 10.36
CA LYS A 11 -12.44 -28.19 11.46
C LYS A 11 -11.73 -27.39 12.56
N ASN A 12 -12.20 -27.52 13.80
CA ASN A 12 -11.56 -26.92 14.96
C ASN A 12 -10.24 -27.67 15.27
N LYS A 13 -9.10 -27.01 15.06
CA LYS A 13 -7.78 -27.57 15.36
C LYS A 13 -7.47 -27.36 16.84
N LYS A 14 -7.45 -28.44 17.61
CA LYS A 14 -6.99 -28.41 19.02
C LYS A 14 -5.46 -28.38 19.08
N ASN A 15 -4.92 -27.56 19.97
CA ASN A 15 -3.47 -27.55 20.24
C ASN A 15 -3.07 -28.87 20.93
N PRO A 16 -1.94 -29.49 20.54
CA PRO A 16 -1.48 -30.71 21.19
C PRO A 16 -1.08 -30.40 22.64
N PRO A 17 -1.49 -31.24 23.62
CA PRO A 17 -1.05 -31.06 25.00
C PRO A 17 0.47 -31.26 25.10
N VAL A 18 1.12 -30.40 25.90
CA VAL A 18 2.57 -30.42 26.12
C VAL A 18 2.82 -30.79 27.58
N GLY A 19 3.75 -31.71 27.84
CA GLY A 19 4.11 -32.14 29.20
C GLY A 19 3.13 -33.13 29.87
N ARG A 20 2.17 -33.71 29.13
CA ARG A 20 1.15 -34.65 29.65
C ARG A 20 1.24 -36.06 29.02
N GLY A 21 2.45 -36.59 28.86
CA GLY A 21 2.67 -37.85 28.14
C GLY A 21 2.45 -37.75 26.62
N GLY A 22 2.82 -38.77 25.85
CA GLY A 22 2.69 -38.80 24.37
C GLY A 22 3.80 -38.04 23.62
N LYS A 23 3.49 -37.53 22.40
CA LYS A 23 4.47 -36.96 21.44
C LYS A 23 5.36 -35.84 21.99
N ARG A 24 4.89 -35.07 22.98
CA ARG A 24 5.63 -33.99 23.65
C ARG A 24 5.61 -34.13 25.18
N GLY A 25 5.80 -35.37 25.65
CA GLY A 25 5.84 -35.70 27.09
C GLY A 25 7.14 -35.27 27.77
N LYS A 26 8.18 -36.09 27.66
CA LYS A 26 9.43 -35.96 28.45
C LYS A 26 10.13 -34.60 28.32
N THR A 27 10.34 -34.12 27.10
CA THR A 27 11.12 -32.90 26.84
C THR A 27 10.29 -31.77 26.25
N SER A 28 8.97 -31.97 26.11
CA SER A 28 8.08 -31.01 25.46
C SER A 28 8.50 -30.59 24.03
N GLY A 29 9.38 -31.37 23.37
CA GLY A 29 9.96 -31.04 22.07
C GLY A 29 11.16 -30.09 22.12
N ARG A 30 11.70 -29.78 23.31
CA ARG A 30 12.88 -28.91 23.49
C ARG A 30 14.22 -29.65 23.47
N GLY A 31 14.19 -30.98 23.51
CA GLY A 31 15.40 -31.81 23.56
C GLY A 31 15.99 -31.93 24.98
N GLY A 32 17.31 -31.94 25.08
CA GLY A 32 18.04 -32.20 26.33
C GLY A 32 18.18 -30.99 27.25
N LYS A 33 19.27 -30.96 28.02
CA LYS A 33 19.67 -29.81 28.85
C LYS A 33 20.36 -28.78 27.97
N GLY A 34 20.21 -27.49 28.29
CA GLY A 34 20.90 -26.43 27.56
C GLY A 34 20.10 -25.13 27.55
N GLN A 35 20.68 -24.13 26.90
CA GLN A 35 20.14 -22.76 26.85
C GLN A 35 18.74 -22.70 26.22
N THR A 36 18.44 -23.52 25.21
CA THR A 36 17.13 -23.61 24.53
C THR A 36 16.04 -24.27 25.38
N ALA A 37 16.41 -25.04 26.40
CA ALA A 37 15.49 -25.78 27.26
C ALA A 37 15.09 -25.01 28.54
N ARG A 38 15.81 -23.95 28.92
CA ARG A 38 15.54 -23.15 30.12
C ARG A 38 14.50 -22.08 29.85
N ALA A 39 13.66 -21.80 30.85
CA ALA A 39 12.67 -20.73 30.77
C ALA A 39 13.33 -19.35 30.78
N GLY A 40 12.71 -18.37 30.12
CA GLY A 40 13.16 -16.98 30.11
C GLY A 40 14.31 -16.66 29.16
N HIS A 41 15.08 -17.66 28.71
CA HIS A 41 16.19 -17.43 27.79
C HIS A 41 15.75 -17.44 26.32
N LYS A 42 16.12 -16.41 25.56
CA LYS A 42 15.93 -16.34 24.10
C LYS A 42 17.27 -16.11 23.42
N ILE A 43 17.64 -16.99 22.49
CA ILE A 43 18.83 -16.78 21.65
C ILE A 43 18.57 -15.57 20.77
N ARG A 44 19.55 -14.66 20.73
CA ARG A 44 19.49 -13.48 19.87
C ARG A 44 19.49 -13.93 18.40
N PRO A 45 18.55 -13.47 17.56
CA PRO A 45 18.54 -13.84 16.15
C PRO A 45 19.83 -13.41 15.42
N GLU A 46 20.47 -14.36 14.74
CA GLU A 46 21.73 -14.17 13.98
C GLU A 46 21.60 -13.08 12.90
N VAL A 47 20.40 -12.90 12.36
CA VAL A 47 20.05 -11.84 11.39
C VAL A 47 20.50 -10.45 11.87
N ARG A 48 20.52 -10.22 13.19
CA ARG A 48 20.93 -8.91 13.73
C ARG A 48 22.41 -8.60 13.51
N ASP A 49 23.26 -9.63 13.41
CA ASP A 49 24.69 -9.44 13.15
C ASP A 49 24.96 -9.36 11.65
N LEU A 50 24.15 -10.05 10.82
CA LEU A 50 24.12 -9.83 9.36
C LEU A 50 23.74 -8.40 9.00
N ILE A 51 22.69 -7.85 9.61
CA ILE A 51 22.24 -6.45 9.37
C ILE A 51 23.33 -5.43 9.73
N LYS A 52 24.14 -5.70 10.76
CA LYS A 52 25.23 -4.81 11.18
C LYS A 52 26.41 -4.79 10.20
N LYS A 53 26.66 -5.89 9.49
CA LYS A 53 27.71 -5.96 8.47
C LYS A 53 27.37 -5.17 7.21
N LEU A 54 26.07 -5.04 6.90
CA LEU A 54 25.61 -4.32 5.72
C LEU A 54 25.71 -2.80 5.93
N PRO A 55 26.21 -2.04 4.93
CA PRO A 55 26.18 -0.59 5.01
C PRO A 55 24.74 -0.08 5.04
N LYS A 56 24.51 1.03 5.74
CA LYS A 56 23.19 1.68 5.78
C LYS A 56 22.81 2.15 4.38
N ARG A 57 21.52 2.05 4.03
CA ARG A 57 21.01 2.56 2.75
C ARG A 57 21.31 4.05 2.61
N ARG A 58 21.65 4.47 1.38
CA ARG A 58 21.90 5.88 1.02
C ARG A 58 20.77 6.78 1.54
N GLY A 59 21.13 7.89 2.18
CA GLY A 59 20.18 8.84 2.77
C GLY A 59 19.82 8.60 4.24
N HIS A 60 20.33 7.53 4.85
CA HIS A 60 20.20 7.33 6.31
C HIS A 60 21.02 8.37 7.08
N GLY A 61 20.42 9.07 8.05
CA GLY A 61 21.08 10.11 8.86
C GLY A 61 20.82 11.52 8.35
N LYS A 62 21.43 11.92 7.22
CA LYS A 62 21.34 13.30 6.68
C LYS A 62 19.94 13.69 6.19
N ASN A 63 19.23 12.78 5.52
CA ASN A 63 17.92 13.06 4.91
C ASN A 63 16.75 12.33 5.60
N ARG A 64 16.94 11.84 6.83
CA ARG A 64 15.98 10.96 7.50
C ARG A 64 14.58 11.61 7.63
N ALA A 65 14.55 12.90 7.97
CA ALA A 65 13.30 13.68 8.08
C ALA A 65 12.64 13.97 6.73
N ARG A 66 13.40 14.12 5.63
CA ARG A 66 12.85 14.35 4.29
C ARG A 66 12.28 13.06 3.66
N THR A 67 12.89 11.91 3.96
CA THR A 67 12.49 10.62 3.39
C THR A 67 11.27 10.03 4.10
N VAL A 68 11.12 10.23 5.41
CA VAL A 68 9.99 9.69 6.19
C VAL A 68 8.86 10.72 6.27
N ARG A 69 8.17 10.95 5.14
CA ARG A 69 6.90 11.70 5.15
C ARG A 69 5.75 10.74 5.44
N THR A 70 5.54 10.41 6.72
CA THR A 70 4.47 9.49 7.15
C THR A 70 3.09 9.94 6.68
N ASN A 71 2.85 11.24 6.51
CA ASN A 71 1.56 11.78 6.06
C ASN A 71 1.43 11.91 4.54
N ARG A 72 2.49 11.64 3.76
CA ARG A 72 2.40 11.68 2.30
C ARG A 72 1.48 10.56 1.83
N ILE A 73 0.47 10.93 1.06
CA ILE A 73 -0.38 10.00 0.32
C ILE A 73 0.35 9.68 -0.98
N PRO A 74 0.65 8.40 -1.27
CA PRO A 74 1.26 8.06 -2.55
C PRO A 74 0.30 8.38 -3.68
N VAL A 75 0.84 8.86 -4.79
CA VAL A 75 0.06 9.08 -6.01
C VAL A 75 -0.25 7.72 -6.63
N SER A 76 -1.53 7.47 -6.91
CA SER A 76 -1.96 6.25 -7.58
C SER A 76 -1.71 6.38 -9.08
N ALA A 77 -0.91 5.49 -9.64
CA ALA A 77 -0.68 5.42 -11.09
C ALA A 77 -1.81 4.64 -11.75
N VAL A 78 -2.41 5.20 -12.80
CA VAL A 78 -3.43 4.55 -13.63
C VAL A 78 -3.00 4.61 -15.08
N ASN A 79 -3.05 3.48 -15.79
CA ASN A 79 -2.69 3.40 -17.20
C ASN A 79 -3.91 3.64 -18.10
N LEU A 80 -3.68 4.13 -19.31
CA LEU A 80 -4.74 4.35 -20.31
C LEU A 80 -5.56 3.09 -20.62
N SER A 81 -4.94 1.90 -20.68
CA SER A 81 -5.67 0.64 -20.94
C SER A 81 -6.72 0.31 -19.88
N ALA A 82 -6.46 0.67 -18.62
CA ALA A 82 -7.43 0.48 -17.55
C ALA A 82 -8.63 1.43 -17.69
N LEU A 83 -8.41 2.61 -18.27
CA LEU A 83 -9.49 3.55 -18.58
C LEU A 83 -10.31 3.05 -19.76
N GLU A 84 -9.68 2.54 -20.82
CA GLU A 84 -10.39 1.98 -21.97
C GLU A 84 -11.32 0.82 -21.61
N ALA A 85 -10.89 -0.06 -20.71
CA ALA A 85 -11.70 -1.20 -20.28
C ALA A 85 -12.86 -0.79 -19.37
N ALA A 86 -12.67 0.25 -18.53
CA ALA A 86 -13.62 0.60 -17.49
C ALA A 86 -14.58 1.74 -17.85
N TYR A 87 -14.24 2.57 -18.84
CA TYR A 87 -15.01 3.75 -19.24
C TYR A 87 -15.59 3.64 -20.65
N GLN A 88 -16.72 4.31 -20.84
CA GLN A 88 -17.32 4.53 -22.16
C GLN A 88 -16.80 5.85 -22.77
N ALA A 89 -16.96 5.99 -24.08
CA ALA A 89 -16.63 7.20 -24.82
C ALA A 89 -17.35 8.42 -24.23
N GLY A 90 -16.65 9.54 -24.06
CA GLY A 90 -17.15 10.78 -23.48
C GLY A 90 -17.34 10.78 -21.96
N GLU A 91 -17.06 9.69 -21.25
CA GLU A 91 -17.29 9.60 -19.82
C GLU A 91 -16.26 10.41 -19.00
N THR A 92 -16.69 10.95 -17.86
CA THR A 92 -15.84 11.78 -16.98
C THR A 92 -14.95 10.94 -16.06
N VAL A 93 -13.64 11.08 -16.21
CA VAL A 93 -12.62 10.46 -15.37
C VAL A 93 -12.20 11.44 -14.29
N SER A 94 -12.59 11.15 -13.04
CA SER A 94 -12.22 11.89 -11.83
C SER A 94 -11.72 10.93 -10.75
N PRO A 95 -11.00 11.40 -9.72
CA PRO A 95 -10.60 10.54 -8.60
C PRO A 95 -11.79 9.85 -7.91
N ALA A 96 -12.97 10.46 -7.92
CA ALA A 96 -14.19 9.88 -7.36
C ALA A 96 -14.76 8.75 -8.24
N THR A 97 -14.83 8.94 -9.56
CA THR A 97 -15.32 7.90 -10.47
C THR A 97 -14.35 6.71 -10.55
N LEU A 98 -13.04 6.98 -10.45
CA LEU A 98 -12.01 5.93 -10.34
C LEU A 98 -12.11 5.09 -9.08
N LEU A 99 -12.51 5.69 -7.95
CA LEU A 99 -12.79 4.97 -6.70
C LEU A 99 -14.06 4.12 -6.82
N ALA A 100 -15.12 4.67 -7.42
CA ALA A 100 -16.38 3.96 -7.61
C ALA A 100 -16.21 2.71 -8.49
N LYS A 101 -15.43 2.82 -9.57
CA LYS A 101 -15.10 1.69 -10.46
C LYS A 101 -13.99 0.77 -9.93
N GLY A 102 -13.44 1.03 -8.74
CA GLY A 102 -12.43 0.19 -8.11
C GLY A 102 -11.04 0.20 -8.76
N LEU A 103 -10.78 1.13 -9.68
CA LEU A 103 -9.47 1.27 -10.34
C LEU A 103 -8.41 1.89 -9.41
N VAL A 104 -8.87 2.60 -8.39
CA VAL A 104 -8.04 3.21 -7.35
C VAL A 104 -8.62 2.82 -6.01
N ARG A 105 -7.76 2.61 -5.00
CA ARG A 105 -8.18 2.34 -3.62
C ARG A 105 -7.84 3.51 -2.72
N ARG A 106 -8.69 3.77 -1.71
CA ARG A 106 -8.39 4.75 -0.66
C ARG A 106 -7.07 4.40 0.03
N ALA A 107 -6.20 5.39 0.15
CA ALA A 107 -4.95 5.30 0.89
C ALA A 107 -5.10 6.10 2.19
N LYS A 108 -4.88 5.47 3.34
CA LYS A 108 -5.02 6.10 4.67
C LYS A 108 -6.37 6.79 4.89
N GLY A 109 -7.46 6.18 4.43
CA GLY A 109 -8.82 6.70 4.58
C GLY A 109 -9.21 7.85 3.64
N ARG A 110 -8.32 8.30 2.76
CA ARG A 110 -8.57 9.41 1.81
C ARG A 110 -8.51 8.94 0.36
N ALA A 111 -9.15 9.69 -0.54
CA ALA A 111 -8.96 9.54 -1.97
C ALA A 111 -7.51 9.92 -2.34
N PRO A 112 -6.72 9.02 -2.95
CA PRO A 112 -5.36 9.38 -3.33
C PRO A 112 -5.37 10.28 -4.56
N SER A 113 -4.35 11.13 -4.69
CA SER A 113 -4.08 11.84 -5.94
C SER A 113 -3.79 10.82 -7.04
N VAL A 114 -4.35 11.02 -8.22
CA VAL A 114 -4.22 10.09 -9.35
C VAL A 114 -3.30 10.69 -10.40
N LYS A 115 -2.37 9.87 -10.92
CA LYS A 115 -1.57 10.20 -12.10
C LYS A 115 -1.85 9.20 -13.21
N ILE A 116 -2.30 9.70 -14.35
CA ILE A 116 -2.59 8.91 -15.55
C ILE A 116 -1.33 8.85 -16.41
N LEU A 117 -0.96 7.63 -16.81
CA LEU A 117 0.24 7.30 -17.56
C LEU A 117 -0.11 6.77 -18.95
N GLY A 118 0.57 7.28 -19.97
CA GLY A 118 0.40 6.89 -21.36
C GLY A 118 1.36 5.77 -21.73
N THR A 119 0.83 4.55 -21.85
CA THR A 119 1.56 3.33 -22.26
C THR A 119 1.05 2.73 -23.57
N ASN A 120 -0.25 2.82 -23.86
CA ASN A 120 -0.88 2.22 -25.04
C ASN A 120 -1.63 3.28 -25.87
N ALA A 121 -2.00 2.91 -27.10
CA ALA A 121 -2.91 3.72 -27.92
C ALA A 121 -4.28 3.84 -27.25
N LEU A 122 -4.93 4.99 -27.47
CA LEU A 122 -6.24 5.32 -26.94
C LEU A 122 -7.24 5.37 -28.09
N SER A 123 -8.33 4.61 -27.99
CA SER A 123 -9.39 4.51 -28.99
C SER A 123 -10.64 5.32 -28.64
N LYS A 124 -10.89 5.55 -27.35
CA LYS A 124 -12.05 6.26 -26.82
C LYS A 124 -11.65 7.65 -26.34
N ASP A 125 -12.55 8.61 -26.52
CA ASP A 125 -12.44 9.96 -25.96
C ASP A 125 -12.90 9.96 -24.49
N PHE A 126 -12.23 10.75 -23.66
CA PHE A 126 -12.54 10.88 -22.24
C PHE A 126 -12.45 12.33 -21.79
N VAL A 127 -13.26 12.69 -20.79
CA VAL A 127 -13.21 14.00 -20.13
C VAL A 127 -12.45 13.84 -18.82
N ILE A 128 -11.22 14.34 -18.73
CA ILE A 128 -10.38 14.19 -17.52
C ILE A 128 -10.50 15.43 -16.63
N THR A 129 -10.81 15.20 -15.34
CA THR A 129 -10.92 16.23 -14.29
C THR A 129 -10.08 15.84 -13.06
N GLY A 130 -9.37 16.81 -12.45
CA GLY A 130 -8.70 16.62 -11.16
C GLY A 130 -7.58 15.56 -11.11
N CYS A 131 -7.02 15.15 -12.26
CA CYS A 131 -5.96 14.14 -12.36
C CYS A 131 -4.66 14.73 -12.93
N MET A 132 -3.51 14.22 -12.45
CA MET A 132 -2.22 14.53 -13.06
C MET A 132 -2.01 13.66 -14.31
N LEU A 133 -1.44 14.21 -15.38
CA LEU A 133 -1.20 13.48 -16.64
C LEU A 133 0.30 13.44 -16.98
N SER A 134 0.80 12.32 -17.50
CA SER A 134 2.11 12.28 -18.16
C SER A 134 2.06 13.00 -19.52
N ALA A 135 3.22 13.44 -20.03
CA ALA A 135 3.30 14.06 -21.36
C ALA A 135 2.76 13.12 -22.46
N SER A 136 3.12 11.84 -22.40
CA SER A 136 2.61 10.80 -23.32
C SER A 136 1.09 10.61 -23.21
N ALA A 137 0.53 10.63 -22.00
CA ALA A 137 -0.92 10.49 -21.79
C ALA A 137 -1.69 11.68 -22.37
N ARG A 138 -1.17 12.90 -22.20
CA ARG A 138 -1.80 14.11 -22.77
C ARG A 138 -1.86 14.02 -24.29
N ALA A 139 -0.74 13.65 -24.93
CA ALA A 139 -0.69 13.54 -26.39
C ALA A 139 -1.67 12.48 -26.92
N ALA A 140 -1.72 11.30 -26.30
CA ALA A 140 -2.65 10.23 -26.68
C ALA A 140 -4.12 10.65 -26.51
N LEU A 141 -4.45 11.41 -25.47
CA LEU A 141 -5.82 11.86 -25.21
C LEU A 141 -6.28 12.94 -26.18
N ILE A 142 -5.40 13.88 -26.52
CA ILE A 142 -5.68 14.90 -27.54
C ILE A 142 -5.86 14.25 -28.92
N ALA A 143 -5.01 13.26 -29.26
CA ALA A 143 -5.14 12.51 -30.50
C ALA A 143 -6.47 11.73 -30.61
N ALA A 144 -7.00 11.24 -29.48
CA ALA A 144 -8.31 10.59 -29.41
C ALA A 144 -9.50 11.56 -29.31
N GLY A 145 -9.27 12.88 -29.30
CA GLY A 145 -10.34 13.89 -29.20
C GLY A 145 -10.86 14.15 -27.78
N GLY A 146 -10.18 13.67 -26.74
CA GLY A 146 -10.58 13.88 -25.35
C GLY A 146 -10.29 15.30 -24.83
N THR A 147 -11.04 15.72 -23.81
CA THR A 147 -10.90 17.04 -23.18
C THR A 147 -10.21 16.95 -21.82
N ILE A 148 -9.36 17.94 -21.53
CA ILE A 148 -8.61 18.03 -20.27
C ILE A 148 -9.07 19.28 -19.53
N HIS A 149 -9.83 19.09 -18.44
CA HIS A 149 -10.14 20.17 -17.51
C HIS A 149 -9.07 20.19 -16.42
N SER A 150 -8.07 21.07 -16.61
CA SER A 150 -6.98 21.25 -15.67
C SER A 150 -7.42 22.10 -14.49
N GLU A 151 -7.94 21.49 -13.43
CA GLU A 151 -7.78 22.09 -12.12
C GLU A 151 -6.34 21.79 -11.66
N GLN A 152 -5.53 22.84 -11.65
CA GLN A 152 -4.23 22.79 -10.98
C GLN A 152 -4.50 22.46 -9.51
N PHE A 153 -4.20 21.22 -9.11
CA PHE A 153 -4.05 20.90 -7.69
C PHE A 153 -2.79 21.62 -7.19
N ILE A 154 -2.90 22.91 -6.87
CA ILE A 154 -1.92 23.63 -6.08
C ILE A 154 -1.92 22.92 -4.72
N PRO A 155 -0.81 22.30 -4.30
CA PRO A 155 -0.71 21.83 -2.93
C PRO A 155 -0.79 23.09 -2.07
N SER A 156 -1.91 23.25 -1.36
CA SER A 156 -2.17 24.32 -0.39
C SER A 156 -0.86 24.74 0.31
N GLU A 157 -0.55 26.01 0.15
CA GLU A 157 0.72 26.65 0.48
C GLU A 157 1.23 26.23 1.86
N ILE A 158 2.53 25.94 1.91
CA ILE A 158 3.30 25.97 3.15
C ILE A 158 3.60 27.46 3.40
N GLU A 159 2.60 28.23 3.81
CA GLU A 159 2.83 29.51 4.49
C GLU A 159 3.21 29.20 5.94
N GLY A 160 4.46 28.74 6.11
CA GLY A 160 5.14 28.89 7.39
C GLY A 160 5.50 30.36 7.53
N SER A 161 4.63 31.13 8.18
CA SER A 161 4.93 32.48 8.65
C SER A 161 6.26 32.46 9.39
N ARG A 162 7.30 32.98 8.74
CA ARG A 162 8.51 33.44 9.43
C ARG A 162 8.12 34.66 10.25
N THR A 163 7.53 34.46 11.42
CA THR A 163 7.55 35.49 12.46
C THR A 163 8.97 35.49 13.04
N SER A 164 9.80 36.35 12.47
CA SER A 164 10.95 36.92 13.17
C SER A 164 10.43 37.60 14.43
N HIS A 165 10.79 37.09 15.60
CA HIS A 165 10.82 37.89 16.83
C HIS A 165 12.25 37.89 17.34
N ALA A 166 12.68 39.12 17.61
CA ALA A 166 13.93 39.53 18.21
C ALA A 166 14.10 38.96 19.63
#